data_AF-A0A2N3FC69-F1
#
_entry.id   AF-A0A2N3FC69-F1
#
_cell.length_a   1.000
_cell.length_b   1.000
_cell.length_c   1.000
_cell.angle_alpha   90.00
_cell.angle_beta   90.00
_cell.angle_gamma   90.00
#
_symmetry.space_group_name_H-M   'P 1'
#
loop_
_entity.id
_entity.type
_entity.pdbx_description
1 polymer ?
#
loop_
_entity_poly.entity_id
_entity_poly.type
_entity_poly.pdbx_seq_one_letter_code
_entity_poly.pdbx_strand_id
1 'polypeptide(L)'
;MKPARTLMGHCLLRGARPAICDRGSASPVIVAVIAVVMVLTAALAQVGAGLVAAAQASGAADLSALAAAREFRDLRALGAGTARSLDQACDAAEQVSRRNGAALTACTHAANSSVV
;
A
#
# COMPACT_ATOMS: atom_id res chain seq x y z
N MET A 1 60.03 -36.05 10.24
CA MET A 1 60.43 -34.72 10.77
C MET A 1 59.68 -33.63 10.02
N LYS A 2 58.69 -33.00 10.66
CA LYS A 2 58.04 -31.75 10.22
C LYS A 2 57.23 -31.21 11.41
N PRO A 3 57.61 -30.10 12.07
CA PRO A 3 56.77 -29.53 13.11
C PRO A 3 55.78 -28.53 12.50
N ALA A 4 54.51 -28.77 12.76
CA ALA A 4 53.44 -27.78 12.69
C ALA A 4 53.61 -26.77 13.83
N ARG A 5 53.56 -25.47 13.53
CA ARG A 5 53.30 -24.34 14.45
C ARG A 5 52.82 -23.18 13.58
N THR A 6 51.53 -23.14 13.27
CA THR A 6 50.50 -22.37 13.99
C THR A 6 50.88 -20.90 14.12
N LEU A 7 50.20 -20.09 13.31
CA LEU A 7 50.27 -18.63 13.21
C LEU A 7 50.25 -17.97 14.60
N MET A 8 51.39 -17.37 14.98
CA MET A 8 51.47 -16.36 16.03
C MET A 8 50.80 -15.08 15.50
N GLY A 9 49.52 -14.90 15.81
CA GLY A 9 48.91 -13.58 15.86
C GLY A 9 49.64 -12.74 16.90
N HIS A 10 50.42 -11.76 16.44
CA HIS A 10 51.14 -10.82 17.28
C HIS A 10 50.17 -9.91 18.05
N CYS A 11 49.83 -10.30 19.28
CA CYS A 11 49.46 -9.35 20.33
C CYS A 11 50.76 -8.97 21.07
N LEU A 12 51.38 -7.87 20.66
CA LEU A 12 52.50 -7.27 21.37
C LEU A 12 52.01 -6.74 22.73
N LEU A 13 52.32 -7.49 23.79
CA LEU A 13 52.15 -7.10 25.18
C LEU A 13 53.21 -6.06 25.56
N ARG A 14 52.83 -4.78 25.64
CA ARG A 14 53.65 -3.74 26.25
C ARG A 14 52.80 -2.95 27.26
N GLY A 15 53.02 -3.22 28.55
CA GLY A 15 52.61 -2.36 29.66
C GLY A 15 51.18 -2.55 30.16
N ALA A 16 51.05 -3.22 31.31
CA ALA A 16 50.10 -3.07 32.42
C ALA A 16 48.76 -2.29 32.23
N ARG A 17 48.08 -2.44 31.09
CA ARG A 17 46.67 -2.11 30.93
C ARG A 17 46.05 -3.25 30.11
N PRO A 18 44.89 -3.80 30.50
CA PRO A 18 44.20 -4.73 29.64
C PRO A 18 43.95 -4.00 28.31
N ALA A 19 44.55 -4.51 27.23
CA ALA A 19 44.14 -4.15 25.89
C ALA A 19 42.69 -4.63 25.79
N ILE A 20 41.74 -3.71 26.01
CA ILE A 20 40.34 -3.95 25.73
C ILE A 20 40.30 -4.19 24.23
N CYS A 21 40.22 -5.46 23.83
CA CYS A 21 39.79 -5.78 22.48
C CYS A 21 38.36 -5.26 22.38
N ASP A 22 38.20 -4.06 21.82
CA ASP A 22 36.91 -3.47 21.43
C ASP A 22 36.27 -4.31 20.32
N ARG A 23 35.86 -5.53 20.67
CA ARG A 23 35.14 -6.47 19.81
C ARG A 23 33.64 -6.48 20.12
N GLY A 24 33.19 -5.57 21.01
CA GLY A 24 31.81 -5.44 21.45
C GLY A 24 31.04 -4.24 20.88
N SER A 25 31.70 -3.27 20.21
CA SER A 25 31.06 -2.02 19.79
C SER A 25 30.27 -2.12 18.47
N ALA A 26 30.61 -3.08 17.60
CA ALA A 26 29.92 -3.23 16.31
C ALA A 26 28.48 -3.77 16.44
N SER A 27 28.22 -4.63 17.43
CA SER A 27 26.91 -5.24 17.66
C SER A 27 25.80 -4.22 17.99
N PRO A 28 25.97 -3.30 18.97
CA PRO A 28 24.90 -2.35 19.30
C PRO A 28 24.62 -1.36 18.16
N VAL A 29 25.64 -0.98 17.38
CA VAL A 29 25.45 -0.09 16.22
C VAL A 29 24.60 -0.77 15.14
N ILE A 30 24.87 -2.05 14.84
CA ILE A 30 24.07 -2.80 13.86
C ILE A 30 22.63 -2.94 14.34
N VAL A 31 22.41 -3.26 15.62
CA VAL A 31 21.05 -3.36 16.18
C VAL A 31 20.31 -2.02 16.11
N ALA A 32 20.99 -0.92 16.43
CA ALA A 32 20.41 0.42 16.31
C ALA A 32 20.02 0.77 14.87
N VAL A 33 20.88 0.45 13.89
CA VAL A 33 20.58 0.66 12.47
C VAL A 33 19.38 -0.17 12.02
N ILE A 34 19.30 -1.45 12.41
CA ILE A 34 18.15 -2.30 12.10
C ILE A 34 16.86 -1.73 12.70
N ALA A 35 16.90 -1.28 13.95
CA ALA A 35 15.75 -0.67 14.61
C ALA A 35 15.28 0.59 13.87
N VAL A 36 16.20 1.47 13.47
CA VAL A 36 15.88 2.67 12.68
C VAL A 36 15.25 2.30 11.33
N VAL A 37 15.81 1.32 10.63
CA VAL A 37 15.25 0.84 9.36
C VAL A 37 13.83 0.30 9.55
N MET A 38 13.57 -0.49 10.60
CA MET A 38 12.22 -0.99 10.89
C MET A 38 11.22 0.14 11.19
N VAL A 39 11.64 1.15 11.95
CA VAL A 39 10.78 2.32 12.24
C VAL A 39 10.46 3.08 10.96
N LEU A 40 11.45 3.30 10.09
CA LEU A 40 11.26 3.98 8.81
C LEU A 40 10.34 3.17 7.88
N THR A 41 10.52 1.86 7.76
CA THR A 41 9.66 1.02 6.91
C THR A 41 8.23 0.95 7.45
N ALA A 42 8.04 0.87 8.78
CA ALA A 42 6.72 0.92 9.40
C ALA A 42 6.02 2.27 9.15
N ALA A 43 6.74 3.38 9.29
CA ALA A 43 6.21 4.72 9.00
C ALA A 43 5.81 4.85 7.53
N LEU A 44 6.66 4.40 6.61
CA LEU A 44 6.36 4.40 5.17
C LEU A 44 5.18 3.49 4.81
N ALA A 45 5.06 2.33 5.46
CA ALA A 45 3.95 1.41 5.25
C ALA A 45 2.60 2.02 5.67
N GLN A 46 2.57 2.79 6.76
CA GLN A 46 1.36 3.51 7.20
C GLN A 46 0.93 4.58 6.19
N VAL A 47 1.88 5.34 5.64
CA VAL A 47 1.59 6.36 4.63
C VAL A 47 1.16 5.71 3.31
N GLY A 48 1.82 4.62 2.90
CA GLY A 48 1.49 3.87 1.70
C GLY A 48 0.08 3.25 1.74
N ALA A 49 -0.34 2.73 2.89
CA ALA A 49 -1.67 2.15 3.07
C ALA A 49 -2.79 3.19 2.86
N GLY A 50 -2.60 4.42 3.35
CA GLY A 50 -3.56 5.51 3.16
C GLY A 50 -3.70 5.93 1.68
N LEU A 51 -2.58 6.00 0.95
CA LEU A 51 -2.58 6.36 -0.47
C LEU A 51 -3.21 5.27 -1.34
N VAL A 52 -2.94 4.00 -1.04
CA VAL A 52 -3.54 2.87 -1.77
C VAL A 52 -5.05 2.81 -1.54
N ALA A 53 -5.52 3.04 -0.31
CA ALA A 53 -6.95 3.10 -0.01
C ALA A 53 -7.65 4.24 -0.77
N ALA A 54 -7.02 5.42 -0.84
CA ALA A 54 -7.54 6.54 -1.61
C ALA A 54 -7.60 6.24 -3.12
N ALA A 55 -6.53 5.65 -3.67
CA ALA A 55 -6.47 5.30 -5.09
C ALA A 55 -7.50 4.21 -5.46
N GLN A 56 -7.72 3.24 -4.58
CA GLN A 56 -8.75 2.21 -4.76
C GLN A 56 -10.16 2.81 -4.71
N ALA A 57 -10.41 3.78 -3.81
CA ALA A 57 -11.69 4.47 -3.75
C ALA A 57 -11.98 5.27 -5.04
N SER A 58 -11.00 5.99 -5.58
CA SER A 58 -11.15 6.72 -6.84
C SER A 58 -11.36 5.79 -8.03
N GLY A 59 -10.60 4.70 -8.13
CA GLY A 59 -10.78 3.72 -9.19
C GLY A 59 -12.14 3.01 -9.14
N ALA A 60 -12.63 2.69 -7.94
CA ALA A 60 -13.97 2.13 -7.76
C ALA A 60 -15.06 3.11 -8.20
N ALA A 61 -14.90 4.41 -7.91
CA ALA A 61 -15.82 5.46 -8.32
C ALA A 61 -15.89 5.60 -9.86
N ASP A 62 -14.74 5.62 -10.54
CA ASP A 62 -14.68 5.69 -12.01
C ASP A 62 -15.33 4.46 -12.67
N LEU A 63 -15.10 3.27 -12.11
CA LEU A 63 -15.72 2.03 -12.60
C LEU A 63 -17.23 2.01 -12.38
N SER A 64 -17.72 2.46 -11.22
CA SER A 64 -19.16 2.55 -10.95
C SER A 64 -19.84 3.58 -11.84
N ALA A 65 -19.23 4.75 -12.05
CA ALA A 65 -19.76 5.78 -12.94
C ALA A 65 -19.83 5.29 -14.40
N LEU A 66 -18.80 4.56 -14.87
CA LEU A 66 -18.80 3.98 -16.21
C LEU A 66 -19.87 2.90 -16.37
N ALA A 67 -20.06 2.05 -15.36
CA ALA A 67 -21.09 1.00 -15.37
C ALA A 67 -22.50 1.60 -15.43
N ALA A 68 -22.78 2.59 -14.57
CA ALA A 68 -24.06 3.30 -14.57
C ALA A 68 -24.32 4.03 -15.90
N ALA A 69 -23.30 4.69 -16.47
CA ALA A 69 -23.44 5.38 -17.75
C ALA A 69 -23.74 4.42 -18.92
N ARG A 70 -23.16 3.21 -18.91
CA ARG A 70 -23.46 2.17 -19.91
C ARG A 70 -24.89 1.68 -19.78
N GLU A 71 -25.31 1.30 -18.58
CA GLU A 71 -26.66 0.80 -18.32
C GLU A 71 -27.72 1.85 -18.67
N PHE A 72 -27.50 3.10 -18.28
CA PHE A 72 -28.39 4.21 -18.60
C PHE A 72 -28.53 4.43 -20.11
N ARG A 73 -27.42 4.37 -20.86
CA ARG A 73 -27.41 4.51 -22.31
C ARG A 73 -28.16 3.37 -22.98
N ASP A 74 -27.91 2.13 -22.57
CA ASP A 74 -28.52 0.94 -23.17
C ASP A 74 -30.04 0.93 -22.92
N LEU A 75 -30.48 1.27 -21.71
CA LEU A 75 -31.90 1.40 -21.37
C LEU A 75 -32.58 2.55 -22.13
N ARG A 76 -31.91 3.70 -22.27
CA ARG A 76 -32.41 4.80 -23.12
C ARG A 76 -32.53 4.39 -24.59
N ALA A 77 -31.57 3.62 -25.11
CA ALA A 77 -31.61 3.11 -26.48
C ALA A 77 -32.78 2.13 -26.69
N LEU A 78 -33.16 1.39 -25.65
CA LEU A 78 -34.34 0.52 -25.62
C LEU A 78 -35.66 1.29 -25.40
N GLY A 79 -35.62 2.62 -25.27
CA GLY A 79 -36.80 3.46 -25.08
C GLY A 79 -37.33 3.50 -23.64
N ALA A 80 -36.54 3.07 -22.65
CA ALA A 80 -36.93 3.19 -21.26
C ALA A 80 -37.03 4.67 -20.82
N GLY A 81 -38.01 4.96 -19.97
CA GLY A 81 -38.16 6.28 -19.36
C GLY A 81 -36.97 6.63 -18.47
N THR A 82 -36.65 7.92 -18.38
CA THR A 82 -35.50 8.47 -17.64
C THR A 82 -35.42 8.05 -16.18
N ALA A 83 -36.56 7.99 -15.48
CA ALA A 83 -36.60 7.60 -14.07
C ALA A 83 -36.20 6.13 -13.89
N ARG A 84 -36.73 5.24 -14.74
CA ARG A 84 -36.44 3.80 -14.67
C ARG A 84 -35.00 3.50 -15.10
N SER A 85 -34.50 4.18 -16.12
CA SER A 85 -33.12 4.02 -16.56
C SER A 85 -32.12 4.51 -15.51
N LEU A 86 -32.48 5.56 -14.75
CA LEU A 86 -31.64 6.05 -13.66
C LEU A 86 -31.60 5.07 -12.49
N ASP A 87 -32.74 4.54 -12.08
CA ASP A 87 -32.86 3.58 -10.98
C ASP A 87 -31.98 2.33 -11.23
N GLN A 88 -32.10 1.76 -12.43
CA GLN A 88 -31.29 0.60 -12.85
C GLN A 88 -29.80 0.92 -13.02
N ALA A 89 -29.45 2.12 -13.47
CA ALA A 89 -28.07 2.56 -13.53
C ALA A 89 -27.45 2.71 -12.13
N CYS A 90 -28.22 3.19 -11.15
CA CYS A 90 -27.78 3.27 -9.76
C CYS A 90 -27.59 1.89 -9.14
N ASP A 91 -28.50 0.94 -9.40
CA ASP A 91 -28.33 -0.46 -8.97
C ASP A 91 -27.05 -1.08 -9.54
N ALA A 92 -26.76 -0.81 -10.82
CA ALA A 92 -25.53 -1.28 -11.47
C ALA A 92 -24.28 -0.67 -10.84
N ALA A 93 -24.28 0.65 -10.57
CA ALA A 93 -23.20 1.32 -9.84
C ALA A 93 -22.98 0.69 -8.46
N GLU A 94 -24.06 0.47 -7.69
CA GLU A 94 -23.97 -0.08 -6.35
C GLU A 94 -23.38 -1.50 -6.35
N GLN A 95 -23.78 -2.35 -7.29
CA GLN A 95 -23.21 -3.68 -7.46
C GLN A 95 -21.71 -3.64 -7.77
N VAL A 96 -21.28 -2.71 -8.63
CA VAL A 96 -19.86 -2.55 -8.97
C VAL A 96 -19.07 -2.01 -7.79
N SER A 97 -19.59 -1.00 -7.06
CA SER A 97 -18.94 -0.47 -5.86
C SER A 97 -18.77 -1.56 -4.81
N ARG A 98 -19.81 -2.35 -4.52
CA ARG A 98 -19.74 -3.45 -3.54
C ARG A 98 -18.72 -4.51 -3.92
N ARG A 99 -18.62 -4.89 -5.20
CA ARG A 99 -17.62 -5.84 -5.69
C ARG A 99 -16.18 -5.34 -5.56
N ASN A 100 -15.99 -4.02 -5.51
CA ASN A 100 -14.69 -3.37 -5.33
C ASN A 100 -14.44 -2.92 -3.88
N GLY A 101 -15.25 -3.39 -2.92
CA GLY A 101 -15.09 -3.06 -1.50
C GLY A 101 -15.42 -1.61 -1.16
N ALA A 102 -16.14 -0.90 -2.02
CA ALA A 102 -16.60 0.47 -1.82
C ALA A 102 -18.11 0.50 -1.52
N ALA A 103 -18.57 1.56 -0.84
CA ALA A 103 -19.98 1.82 -0.60
C ALA A 103 -20.44 3.02 -1.45
N LEU A 104 -21.56 2.87 -2.13
CA LEU A 104 -22.20 3.96 -2.87
C LEU A 104 -22.94 4.87 -1.88
N THR A 105 -22.56 6.15 -1.80
CA THR A 105 -23.18 7.11 -0.88
C THR A 105 -24.29 7.94 -1.52
N ALA A 106 -24.14 8.22 -2.82
CA ALA A 106 -25.11 8.97 -3.61
C ALA A 106 -25.05 8.47 -5.06
N CYS A 107 -26.18 8.54 -5.75
CA CYS A 107 -26.26 8.31 -7.19
C CYS A 107 -27.14 9.40 -7.78
N THR A 108 -26.58 10.21 -8.66
CA THR A 108 -27.25 11.37 -9.24
C THR A 108 -27.04 11.43 -10.74
N HIS A 109 -28.07 11.90 -11.44
CA HIS A 109 -27.97 12.17 -12.87
C HIS A 109 -27.58 13.63 -13.09
N ALA A 110 -26.36 13.86 -13.55
CA ALA A 110 -25.92 15.19 -13.94
C ALA A 110 -26.55 15.60 -15.30
N ALA A 111 -26.81 16.89 -15.48
CA ALA A 111 -27.54 17.44 -16.64
C ALA A 111 -26.89 17.12 -18.01
N ASN A 112 -25.63 16.72 -18.01
CA ASN A 112 -24.82 16.28 -19.14
C ASN A 112 -24.94 14.78 -19.46
N SER A 113 -25.98 14.07 -18.97
CA SER A 113 -26.22 12.64 -19.22
C SER A 113 -25.20 11.69 -18.57
N SER A 114 -24.47 12.15 -17.56
CA SER A 114 -23.58 11.31 -16.76
C SER A 114 -24.23 10.95 -15.43
N VAL A 115 -24.14 9.68 -15.04
CA VAL A 115 -24.54 9.20 -13.72
C VAL A 115 -23.29 9.16 -12.84
N VAL A 116 -23.37 9.78 -11.66
CA VAL A 116 -22.27 9.93 -10.70
C VAL A 116 -22.73 9.56 -9.30
#